data_AF-R7TGH0-F1
#
_entry.id   AF-R7TGH0-F1
#
_cell.length_a   1.000
_cell.length_b   1.000
_cell.length_c   1.000
_cell.angle_alpha   90.00
_cell.angle_beta   90.00
_cell.angle_gamma   90.00
#
_symmetry.space_group_name_H-M   'P 1'
#
loop_
_entity.id
_entity.type
_entity.pdbx_description
1 polymer ?
#
loop_
_entity_poly.entity_id
_entity_poly.type
_entity_poly.pdbx_seq_one_letter_code
_entity_poly.pdbx_strand_id
1 'polypeptide(L)'
;MSRGTRSGSKDSREMVGFSKEEIDTLVQDTVDAAIRNTTTLFNQKLRDLQERHDKEMEELRGQLTEEKEEVIKLRAQIRETTLTANELEQYSRRSHIRIHGLSLTAGTDCKGAVAAFIRQRVKDRQGRSLE
;
A
#
# COMPACT_ATOMS: atom_id res chain seq x y z
N MET A 1 26.34 -70.01 84.96
CA MET A 1 25.07 -69.53 84.34
C MET A 1 24.76 -68.18 84.99
N SER A 2 24.53 -67.05 84.35
CA SER A 2 24.29 -66.69 82.97
C SER A 2 24.77 -65.23 82.81
N ARG A 3 25.53 -64.92 81.75
CA ARG A 3 25.94 -63.55 81.40
C ARG A 3 24.80 -62.95 80.56
N GLY A 4 24.14 -61.92 81.08
CA GLY A 4 23.12 -61.17 80.34
C GLY A 4 23.76 -60.41 79.17
N THR A 5 23.49 -60.86 77.96
CA THR A 5 23.85 -60.18 76.72
C THR A 5 22.86 -59.03 76.48
N ARG A 6 23.37 -57.80 76.52
CA ARG A 6 22.64 -56.60 76.09
C ARG A 6 22.56 -56.64 74.57
N SER A 7 21.47 -57.20 74.05
CA SER A 7 21.13 -57.16 72.63
C SER A 7 20.72 -55.72 72.29
N GLY A 8 21.58 -55.00 71.58
CA GLY A 8 21.23 -53.71 71.01
C GLY A 8 20.30 -53.93 69.82
N SER A 9 19.03 -53.55 69.98
CA SER A 9 18.11 -53.38 68.85
C SER A 9 18.69 -52.31 67.94
N LYS A 10 19.23 -52.73 66.80
CA LYS A 10 19.40 -51.84 65.65
C LYS A 10 18.02 -51.68 65.03
N ASP A 11 17.33 -50.61 65.41
CA ASP A 11 16.24 -50.06 64.59
C ASP A 11 16.86 -49.56 63.28
N SER A 12 17.03 -50.47 62.32
CA SER A 12 17.24 -50.11 60.92
C SER A 12 15.93 -49.55 60.39
N ARG A 13 15.73 -48.25 60.58
CA ARG A 13 14.80 -47.45 59.78
C ARG A 13 15.19 -47.65 58.32
N GLU A 14 14.41 -48.42 57.56
CA GLU A 14 14.51 -48.40 56.10
C GLU A 14 14.33 -46.94 55.67
N MET A 15 15.40 -46.34 55.15
CA MET A 15 15.25 -45.09 54.43
C MET A 15 14.47 -45.42 53.16
N VAL A 16 13.19 -45.07 53.16
CA VAL A 16 12.38 -45.02 51.94
C VAL A 16 12.95 -43.88 51.09
N GLY A 17 13.96 -44.20 50.29
CA GLY A 17 14.52 -43.33 49.28
C GLY A 17 13.91 -43.70 47.93
N PHE A 18 13.67 -42.69 47.09
CA PHE A 18 13.28 -42.93 45.71
C PHE A 18 14.37 -43.70 44.98
N SER A 19 13.98 -44.70 44.19
CA SER A 19 14.90 -45.39 43.31
C SER A 19 15.33 -44.46 42.17
N LYS A 20 16.48 -44.74 41.57
CA LYS A 20 16.95 -43.97 40.42
C LYS A 20 15.95 -44.08 39.26
N GLU A 21 15.37 -45.25 39.08
CA GLU A 21 14.39 -45.56 38.03
C GLU A 21 13.09 -44.76 38.22
N GLU A 22 12.63 -44.58 39.46
CA GLU A 22 11.47 -43.75 39.79
C GLU A 22 11.73 -42.27 39.49
N ILE A 23 12.93 -41.77 39.83
CA ILE A 23 13.34 -40.40 39.53
C ILE A 23 13.48 -40.21 38.01
N ASP A 24 14.14 -41.12 37.31
CA ASP A 24 14.36 -41.05 35.86
C ASP A 24 13.01 -41.06 35.10
N THR A 25 12.06 -41.90 35.55
CA THR A 25 10.70 -41.94 34.97
C THR A 25 9.96 -40.62 35.21
N LEU A 26 10.00 -40.10 36.44
CA LEU A 26 9.35 -38.82 36.77
C LEU A 26 9.93 -37.65 35.98
N VAL A 27 11.25 -37.62 35.82
CA VAL A 27 11.96 -36.61 35.01
C VAL A 27 11.53 -36.73 33.55
N GLN A 28 11.54 -37.94 32.99
CA GLN A 28 11.15 -38.18 31.60
C GLN A 28 9.71 -37.72 31.34
N ASP A 29 8.76 -38.12 32.18
CA ASP A 29 7.35 -37.73 32.07
C ASP A 29 7.16 -36.21 32.14
N THR A 30 7.89 -35.56 33.04
CA THR A 30 7.86 -34.10 33.21
C THR A 30 8.41 -33.39 31.98
N VAL A 31 9.54 -33.87 31.43
CA VAL A 31 10.14 -33.32 30.22
C VAL A 31 9.22 -33.53 29.02
N ASP A 32 8.64 -34.71 28.86
CA ASP A 32 7.73 -35.01 27.76
C ASP A 32 6.44 -34.17 27.85
N ALA A 33 5.91 -33.97 29.06
CA ALA A 33 4.79 -33.06 29.29
C ALA A 33 5.16 -31.61 28.94
N ALA A 34 6.34 -31.12 29.36
CA ALA A 34 6.80 -29.78 29.04
C ALA A 34 6.99 -29.57 27.53
N ILE A 35 7.57 -30.56 26.83
CA ILE A 35 7.74 -30.52 25.37
C ILE A 35 6.38 -30.47 24.67
N ARG A 36 5.44 -31.34 25.06
CA ARG A 36 4.07 -31.35 24.49
C ARG A 36 3.36 -30.03 24.71
N ASN A 37 3.39 -29.49 25.92
CA ASN A 37 2.74 -28.23 26.25
C ASN A 37 3.34 -27.06 25.47
N THR A 38 4.67 -27.00 25.38
CA THR A 38 5.38 -25.96 24.64
C THR A 38 5.09 -26.05 23.15
N THR A 39 5.09 -27.26 22.59
CA THR A 39 4.77 -27.50 21.18
C THR A 39 3.34 -27.07 20.85
N THR A 40 2.36 -27.42 21.69
CA THR A 40 0.97 -27.00 21.53
C THR A 40 0.85 -25.48 21.57
N LEU A 41 1.48 -24.82 22.54
CA LEU A 41 1.46 -23.37 22.66
C LEU A 41 2.09 -22.69 21.44
N PHE A 42 3.22 -23.20 20.97
CA PHE A 42 3.93 -22.62 19.82
C PHE A 42 3.10 -22.76 18.54
N ASN A 43 2.53 -23.95 18.30
CA ASN A 43 1.66 -24.19 17.15
C ASN A 43 0.40 -23.33 17.20
N GLN A 44 -0.17 -23.11 18.37
CA GLN A 44 -1.30 -22.20 18.51
C GLN A 44 -0.91 -20.76 18.13
N LYS A 45 0.20 -20.26 18.67
CA LYS A 45 0.69 -18.91 18.35
C LYS A 45 1.02 -18.73 16.87
N LEU A 46 1.58 -19.75 16.23
CA LEU A 46 1.86 -19.72 14.79
C LEU A 46 0.56 -19.61 13.98
N ARG A 47 -0.48 -20.38 14.34
CA ARG A 47 -1.79 -20.27 13.69
C ARG A 47 -2.41 -18.90 13.89
N ASP A 48 -2.40 -18.37 15.11
CA ASP A 48 -2.97 -17.04 15.41
C ASP A 48 -2.20 -15.91 14.70
N LEU A 49 -0.89 -16.07 14.49
CA LEU A 49 -0.08 -15.14 13.69
C LEU A 49 -0.43 -15.22 12.22
N GLN A 50 -0.57 -16.44 11.68
CA GLN A 50 -0.89 -16.66 10.28
C GLN A 50 -2.29 -16.14 9.95
N GLU A 51 -3.29 -16.41 10.79
CA GLU A 51 -4.65 -15.90 10.61
C GLU A 51 -4.71 -14.38 10.63
N ARG A 52 -3.98 -13.73 11.55
CA ARG A 52 -3.90 -12.26 11.58
C ARG A 52 -3.24 -11.69 10.33
N HIS A 53 -2.14 -12.29 9.89
CA HIS A 53 -1.45 -11.87 8.68
C HIS A 53 -2.32 -12.04 7.44
N ASP A 54 -3.01 -13.18 7.30
CA ASP A 54 -3.88 -13.45 6.16
C ASP A 54 -5.07 -12.47 6.12
N LYS A 55 -5.62 -12.12 7.28
CA LYS A 55 -6.67 -11.11 7.39
C LYS A 55 -6.18 -9.72 6.97
N GLU A 56 -5.02 -9.29 7.47
CA GLU A 56 -4.42 -7.99 7.11
C GLU A 56 -4.10 -7.92 5.61
N MET A 57 -3.57 -9.02 5.04
CA MET A 57 -3.30 -9.10 3.61
C MET A 57 -4.56 -9.01 2.76
N GLU A 58 -5.67 -9.59 3.20
CA GLU A 58 -6.95 -9.51 2.47
C GLU A 58 -7.56 -8.11 2.56
N GLU A 59 -7.48 -7.46 3.72
CA GLU A 59 -7.89 -6.06 3.89
C GLU A 59 -7.09 -5.12 2.98
N LEU A 60 -5.76 -5.28 2.93
CA LEU A 60 -4.89 -4.49 2.04
C LEU A 60 -5.18 -4.75 0.56
N ARG A 61 -5.52 -5.98 0.17
CA ARG A 61 -5.92 -6.31 -1.21
C ARG A 61 -7.25 -5.66 -1.58
N GLY A 62 -8.20 -5.61 -0.65
CA GLY A 62 -9.46 -4.89 -0.82
C GLY A 62 -9.21 -3.40 -1.09
N GLN A 63 -8.46 -2.75 -0.19
CA GLN A 63 -8.10 -1.33 -0.32
C GLN A 63 -7.38 -1.03 -1.65
N LEU A 64 -6.40 -1.86 -2.04
CA LEU A 64 -5.69 -1.69 -3.30
C LEU A 64 -6.61 -1.79 -4.53
N THR A 65 -7.66 -2.62 -4.45
CA THR A 65 -8.63 -2.78 -5.53
C THR A 65 -9.51 -1.54 -5.65
N GLU A 66 -10.01 -1.03 -4.52
CA GLU A 66 -10.80 0.20 -4.45
C GLU A 66 -10.00 1.41 -4.97
N GLU A 67 -8.77 1.60 -4.50
CA GLU A 67 -7.90 2.68 -4.97
C GLU A 67 -7.63 2.60 -6.49
N LYS A 68 -7.45 1.40 -7.04
CA LYS A 68 -7.27 1.23 -8.49
C LYS A 68 -8.49 1.67 -9.27
N GLU A 69 -9.70 1.34 -8.80
CA GLU A 69 -10.93 1.78 -9.45
C GLU A 69 -11.09 3.30 -9.39
N GLU A 70 -10.77 3.92 -8.27
CA GLU A 70 -10.78 5.38 -8.12
C GLU A 70 -9.80 6.05 -9.09
N VAL A 71 -8.57 5.54 -9.19
CA VAL A 71 -7.56 6.05 -10.13
C VAL A 71 -8.06 5.96 -11.58
N ILE A 72 -8.76 4.88 -11.95
CA ILE A 72 -9.34 4.74 -13.30
C ILE A 72 -10.41 5.81 -13.53
N LYS A 73 -11.32 6.00 -12.57
CA LYS A 73 -12.39 7.02 -12.64
C LYS A 73 -11.80 8.43 -12.78
N LEU A 74 -10.82 8.78 -11.94
CA LEU A 74 -10.15 10.07 -11.99
C LEU A 74 -9.43 10.31 -13.33
N ARG A 75 -8.76 9.28 -13.87
CA ARG A 75 -8.12 9.37 -15.19
C ARG A 75 -9.12 9.63 -16.31
N ALA A 76 -10.31 9.03 -16.25
CA ALA A 76 -11.37 9.28 -17.22
C ALA A 76 -11.87 10.73 -17.12
N GLN A 77 -12.14 11.22 -15.90
CA GLN A 77 -12.60 12.59 -15.66
C GLN A 77 -11.56 13.64 -16.12
N ILE A 78 -10.27 13.41 -15.87
CA ILE A 78 -9.20 14.30 -16.34
C ILE A 78 -9.20 14.37 -17.86
N ARG A 79 -9.34 13.22 -18.55
CA ARG A 79 -9.38 13.18 -20.02
C ARG A 79 -10.58 13.95 -20.55
N GLU A 80 -11.76 13.72 -20.00
CA GLU A 80 -12.99 14.41 -20.39
C GLU A 80 -12.86 15.92 -20.20
N THR A 81 -12.43 16.35 -19.01
CA THR A 81 -12.21 17.77 -18.69
C THR A 81 -11.22 18.42 -19.64
N THR A 82 -10.14 17.70 -19.99
CA THR A 82 -9.11 18.20 -20.93
C THR A 82 -9.69 18.38 -22.34
N LEU A 83 -10.53 17.45 -22.80
CA LEU A 83 -11.19 17.54 -24.09
C LEU A 83 -12.14 18.75 -24.12
N THR A 84 -13.00 18.90 -23.11
CA THR A 84 -13.92 20.04 -23.01
C THR A 84 -13.18 21.38 -22.93
N ALA A 85 -12.08 21.44 -22.19
CA ALA A 85 -11.25 22.64 -22.11
C ALA A 85 -10.65 23.01 -23.48
N ASN A 86 -10.17 22.02 -24.24
CA ASN A 86 -9.67 22.23 -25.59
C ASN A 86 -10.77 22.70 -26.55
N GLU A 87 -11.96 22.09 -26.50
CA GLU A 87 -13.10 22.51 -27.32
C GLU A 87 -13.49 23.96 -27.02
N LEU A 88 -13.53 24.34 -25.73
CA LEU A 88 -13.84 25.70 -25.32
C LEU A 88 -12.76 26.69 -25.78
N GLU A 89 -11.48 26.32 -25.67
CA GLU A 89 -10.36 27.13 -26.14
C GLU A 89 -10.44 27.35 -27.66
N GLN A 90 -10.71 26.29 -28.42
CA GLN A 90 -10.87 26.36 -29.87
C GLN A 90 -12.08 27.19 -30.27
N TYR A 91 -13.22 27.00 -29.58
CA TYR A 91 -14.43 27.76 -29.83
C TYR A 91 -14.21 29.25 -29.57
N SER A 92 -13.58 29.59 -28.44
CA SER A 92 -13.22 30.97 -28.08
C SER A 92 -12.33 31.62 -29.14
N ARG A 93 -11.41 30.87 -29.73
CA ARG A 93 -10.47 31.37 -30.75
C ARG A 93 -10.99 31.27 -32.19
N ARG A 94 -12.21 30.79 -32.41
CA ARG A 94 -12.74 30.51 -33.75
C ARG A 94 -12.78 31.75 -34.67
N SER A 95 -12.97 32.94 -34.10
CA SER A 95 -12.97 34.21 -34.81
C SER A 95 -11.60 34.92 -34.82
N HIS A 96 -10.58 34.34 -34.19
CA HIS A 96 -9.27 34.95 -34.07
C HIS A 96 -8.37 34.56 -35.25
N ILE A 97 -7.55 35.50 -35.71
CA ILE A 97 -6.54 35.29 -36.73
C ILE A 97 -5.17 35.61 -36.10
N ARG A 98 -4.18 34.73 -36.30
CA ARG A 98 -2.80 34.98 -35.90
C ARG A 98 -2.00 35.47 -37.10
N ILE A 99 -1.38 36.65 -36.97
CA ILE A 99 -0.51 37.23 -37.99
C ILE A 99 0.92 37.23 -37.43
N HIS A 100 1.82 36.50 -38.08
CA HIS A 100 3.23 36.41 -37.70
C HIS A 100 4.10 37.23 -38.66
N GLY A 101 5.20 37.79 -38.17
CA GLY A 101 6.18 38.52 -39.00
C GLY A 101 5.74 39.90 -39.47
N LEU A 102 4.63 40.45 -38.95
CA LEU A 102 4.24 41.82 -39.22
C LEU A 102 5.24 42.77 -38.54
N SER A 103 5.99 43.53 -39.33
CA SER A 103 6.91 44.54 -38.81
C SER A 103 6.12 45.75 -38.32
N LEU A 104 6.24 46.06 -37.03
CA LEU A 104 5.64 47.24 -36.42
C LEU A 104 6.72 48.31 -36.25
N THR A 105 6.50 49.48 -36.84
CA THR A 105 7.33 50.66 -36.60
C THR A 105 7.08 51.21 -35.19
N ALA A 106 8.14 51.71 -34.54
CA ALA A 106 8.03 52.28 -33.19
C ALA A 106 7.07 53.48 -33.18
N GLY A 107 6.11 53.47 -32.25
CA GLY A 107 5.08 54.50 -32.14
C GLY A 107 3.79 54.25 -32.95
N THR A 108 3.71 53.15 -33.70
CA THR A 108 2.54 52.82 -34.53
C THR A 108 1.55 51.93 -33.79
N ASP A 109 0.25 52.21 -33.94
CA ASP A 109 -0.81 51.37 -33.37
C ASP A 109 -0.90 50.00 -34.07
N CYS A 110 -0.92 48.92 -33.27
CA CYS A 110 -1.03 47.56 -33.75
C CYS A 110 -2.31 47.33 -34.57
N LYS A 111 -3.44 47.92 -34.18
CA LYS A 111 -4.71 47.74 -34.92
C LYS A 111 -4.61 48.41 -36.29
N GLY A 112 -4.08 49.63 -36.35
CA GLY A 112 -3.84 50.34 -37.60
C GLY A 112 -2.93 49.56 -38.55
N ALA A 113 -1.81 49.01 -38.06
CA ALA A 113 -0.88 48.21 -38.85
C ALA A 113 -1.53 46.93 -39.41
N VAL A 114 -2.30 46.22 -38.58
CA VAL A 114 -3.05 45.01 -39.01
C VAL A 114 -4.13 45.36 -40.04
N ALA A 115 -4.90 46.44 -39.82
CA ALA A 115 -5.93 46.88 -40.76
C ALA A 115 -5.33 47.26 -42.13
N ALA A 116 -4.21 47.96 -42.15
CA ALA A 116 -3.50 48.28 -43.39
C ALA A 116 -3.02 47.01 -44.11
N PHE A 117 -2.43 46.06 -43.37
CA PHE A 117 -1.99 44.78 -43.91
C PHE A 117 -3.15 43.98 -44.56
N ILE A 118 -4.28 43.87 -43.86
CA ILE A 118 -5.45 43.14 -44.37
C ILE A 118 -5.97 43.78 -45.65
N ARG A 119 -6.15 45.11 -45.68
CA ARG A 119 -6.65 45.83 -46.86
C ARG A 119 -5.74 45.70 -48.09
N GLN A 120 -4.43 45.61 -47.88
CA GLN A 120 -3.47 45.44 -48.97
C GLN A 120 -3.44 44.01 -49.52
N ARG A 121 -3.68 42.99 -48.68
CA ARG A 121 -3.41 41.58 -49.01
C ARG A 121 -4.65 40.72 -49.21
N VAL A 122 -5.76 41.07 -48.59
CA VAL A 122 -7.00 40.28 -48.64
C VAL A 122 -7.98 40.92 -49.61
N LYS A 123 -8.48 40.12 -50.55
CA LYS A 123 -9.41 40.53 -51.58
C LYS A 123 -10.72 39.76 -51.47
N ASP A 124 -11.81 40.38 -51.92
CA ASP A 124 -13.09 39.70 -52.07
C ASP A 124 -13.04 38.63 -53.18
N ARG A 125 -14.13 37.86 -53.31
CA ARG A 125 -14.27 36.83 -54.36
C ARG A 125 -14.16 37.39 -55.78
N GLN A 126 -14.36 38.69 -55.96
CA GLN A 126 -14.27 39.40 -57.23
C GLN A 126 -12.88 40.05 -57.44
N GLY A 127 -11.93 39.84 -56.52
CA GLY A 127 -10.56 40.35 -56.62
C GLY A 127 -10.37 41.82 -56.22
N ARG A 128 -11.38 42.44 -55.59
CA ARG A 128 -11.33 43.82 -55.07
C ARG A 128 -10.80 43.83 -53.65
N SER A 129 -10.09 44.89 -53.27
CA SER A 129 -9.64 45.06 -51.88
C SER A 129 -10.84 45.23 -50.95
N LEU A 130 -10.72 44.71 -49.73
CA LEU A 130 -11.69 44.98 -48.66
C LEU A 130 -11.53 46.45 -48.23
N GLU A 131 -12.59 47.25 -48.31
CA GLU A 131 -12.60 48.68 -47.93
C GLU A 131 -12.59 48.90 -46.41
#